data_AF-A0A964MEI3-F1
#
_entry.id   AF-A0A964MEI3-F1
#
_cell.length_a   1.000
_cell.length_b   1.000
_cell.length_c   1.000
_cell.angle_alpha   90.00
_cell.angle_beta   90.00
_cell.angle_gamma   90.00
#
_symmetry.space_group_name_H-M   'P 1'
#
loop_
_entity.id
_entity.type
_entity.pdbx_description
1 polymer ?
#
loop_
_entity_poly.entity_id
_entity_poly.type
_entity_poly.pdbx_seq_one_letter_code
_entity_poly.pdbx_strand_id
1 'polypeptide(L)'
;MTLARRIRVTGIVQGVGFRPFVWRLAGELGLSGWVRNDGEGVDIAAEGPAAALDTLLLRLRSEAPPLARIESIAALDAPIHGHSSFIIAESASPCGLPARTSIGPDVATCPDCLTELFDPSGRRWRHAFITCTHCGPRYTVTRHLPYD
;
A
#
# COMPACT_ATOMS: atom_id res chain seq x y z
N MET A 1 -7.25 4.67 -25.96
CA MET A 1 -8.54 4.39 -25.30
C MET A 1 -8.30 4.29 -23.81
N THR A 2 -9.14 4.93 -23.01
CA THR A 2 -9.13 4.78 -21.55
C THR A 2 -9.76 3.44 -21.18
N LEU A 3 -9.13 2.71 -20.28
CA LEU A 3 -9.64 1.48 -19.67
C LEU A 3 -9.70 1.66 -18.16
N ALA A 4 -10.49 0.84 -17.50
CA ALA A 4 -10.49 0.74 -16.05
C ALA A 4 -10.18 -0.70 -15.64
N ARG A 5 -9.33 -0.88 -14.64
CA ARG A 5 -8.96 -2.16 -14.07
C ARG A 5 -9.24 -2.18 -12.58
N ARG A 6 -9.78 -3.30 -12.13
CA ARG A 6 -9.83 -3.66 -10.71
C ARG A 6 -8.69 -4.61 -10.40
N ILE A 7 -7.76 -4.18 -9.55
CA ILE A 7 -6.55 -4.92 -9.21
C ILE A 7 -6.61 -5.33 -7.74
N ARG A 8 -6.49 -6.62 -7.50
CA ARG A 8 -6.39 -7.24 -6.18
C ARG A 8 -4.96 -7.68 -5.92
N VAL A 9 -4.39 -7.27 -4.80
CA VAL A 9 -3.07 -7.70 -4.35
C VAL A 9 -3.22 -8.42 -3.01
N THR A 10 -2.70 -9.65 -2.90
CA THR A 10 -2.74 -10.47 -1.68
C THR A 10 -1.35 -10.76 -1.13
N GLY A 11 -1.28 -11.15 0.14
CA GLY A 11 -0.06 -11.47 0.87
C GLY A 11 0.18 -10.51 2.03
N ILE A 12 1.44 -10.30 2.40
CA ILE A 12 1.83 -9.31 3.42
C ILE A 12 1.93 -7.95 2.72
N VAL A 13 0.79 -7.28 2.57
CA VAL A 13 0.69 -6.01 1.81
C VAL A 13 0.07 -4.88 2.62
N GLN A 14 -0.25 -5.13 3.89
CA GLN A 14 -0.78 -4.14 4.83
C GLN A 14 0.24 -3.80 5.91
N GLY A 15 0.22 -2.57 6.41
CA GLY A 15 1.23 -2.08 7.38
C GLY A 15 2.64 -1.90 6.80
N VAL A 16 2.82 -2.00 5.48
CA VAL A 16 4.14 -1.98 4.82
C VAL A 16 4.32 -0.76 3.90
N GLY A 17 3.46 0.25 4.01
CA GLY A 17 3.50 1.43 3.14
C GLY A 17 2.96 1.20 1.72
N PHE A 18 2.22 0.12 1.49
CA PHE A 18 1.72 -0.24 0.16
C PHE A 18 0.74 0.80 -0.41
N ARG A 19 -0.21 1.31 0.40
CA ARG A 19 -1.17 2.36 -0.05
C ARG A 19 -0.46 3.62 -0.58
N PRO A 20 0.49 4.26 0.17
CA PRO A 20 1.31 5.34 -0.36
C PRO A 20 2.13 4.98 -1.61
N PHE A 21 2.67 3.76 -1.67
CA PHE A 21 3.42 3.28 -2.82
C PHE A 21 2.56 3.25 -4.09
N VAL A 22 1.36 2.68 -4.03
CA VAL A 22 0.42 2.65 -5.16
C VAL A 22 -0.02 4.05 -5.55
N TRP A 23 -0.33 4.90 -4.56
CA TRP A 23 -0.74 6.28 -4.81
C TRP A 23 0.34 7.07 -5.58
N ARG A 24 1.60 6.98 -5.15
CA ARG A 24 2.73 7.59 -5.86
C ARG A 24 2.86 7.05 -7.29
N LEU A 25 2.83 5.73 -7.43
CA LEU A 25 2.99 5.05 -8.71
C LEU A 25 1.89 5.42 -9.70
N ALA A 26 0.64 5.49 -9.25
CA ALA A 26 -0.48 5.93 -10.06
C ALA A 26 -0.33 7.39 -10.52
N GLY A 27 0.15 8.27 -9.63
CA GLY A 27 0.45 9.66 -9.96
C GLY A 27 1.53 9.80 -11.04
N GLU A 28 2.63 9.03 -10.94
CA GLU A 28 3.70 9.01 -11.95
C GLU A 28 3.22 8.52 -13.33
N LEU A 29 2.25 7.61 -13.34
CA LEU A 29 1.70 7.01 -14.56
C LEU A 29 0.48 7.78 -15.11
N GLY A 30 0.07 8.88 -14.45
CA GLY A 30 -1.09 9.68 -14.86
C GLY A 30 -2.43 8.91 -14.78
N LEU A 31 -2.53 7.96 -13.85
CA LEU A 31 -3.73 7.16 -13.62
C LEU A 31 -4.66 7.85 -12.62
N SER A 32 -5.97 7.61 -12.75
CA SER A 32 -6.97 8.02 -11.75
C SER A 32 -7.65 6.81 -11.11
N GLY A 33 -8.33 7.01 -9.98
CA GLY A 33 -8.95 5.92 -9.23
C GLY A 33 -8.57 5.95 -7.75
N TRP A 34 -8.33 4.79 -7.16
CA TRP A 34 -8.08 4.69 -5.74
C TRP A 34 -7.42 3.39 -5.31
N VAL A 35 -6.81 3.42 -4.12
CA VAL A 35 -6.29 2.26 -3.40
C VAL A 35 -6.85 2.22 -1.99
N ARG A 36 -7.22 1.04 -1.49
CA ARG A 36 -7.61 0.82 -0.09
C ARG A 36 -7.17 -0.54 0.43
N ASN A 37 -7.16 -0.68 1.75
CA ASN A 37 -7.05 -1.99 2.40
C ASN A 37 -8.44 -2.62 2.56
N ASP A 38 -8.54 -3.93 2.44
CA ASP A 38 -9.72 -4.68 2.86
C ASP A 38 -9.32 -5.98 3.58
N GLY A 39 -10.29 -6.83 3.94
CA GLY A 39 -10.02 -8.08 4.65
C GLY A 39 -9.18 -9.09 3.85
N GLU A 40 -9.06 -8.93 2.53
CA GLU A 40 -8.37 -9.85 1.64
C GLU A 40 -6.99 -9.36 1.21
N GLY A 41 -6.69 -8.07 1.37
CA GLY A 41 -5.40 -7.48 1.02
C GLY A 41 -5.51 -6.02 0.64
N VAL A 42 -4.96 -5.68 -0.52
CA VAL A 42 -5.05 -4.32 -1.09
C VAL A 42 -5.91 -4.37 -2.34
N ASP A 43 -6.83 -3.42 -2.44
CA ASP A 43 -7.80 -3.32 -3.50
C ASP A 43 -7.68 -1.98 -4.22
N ILE A 44 -7.50 -2.04 -5.55
CA ILE A 44 -7.10 -0.89 -6.38
C ILE A 44 -8.08 -0.77 -7.54
N ALA A 45 -8.68 0.40 -7.72
CA ALA A 45 -9.29 0.79 -8.98
C ALA A 45 -8.32 1.74 -9.70
N ALA A 46 -7.99 1.45 -10.95
CA ALA A 46 -7.15 2.31 -11.77
C ALA A 46 -7.78 2.53 -13.13
N GLU A 47 -7.84 3.78 -13.57
CA GLU A 47 -8.35 4.21 -14.87
C GLU A 47 -7.26 4.96 -15.63
N GLY A 48 -7.14 4.67 -16.93
CA GLY A 48 -6.16 5.32 -17.77
C GLY A 48 -5.86 4.56 -19.06
N PRO A 49 -4.81 4.96 -19.79
CA PRO A 49 -4.36 4.25 -20.98
C PRO A 49 -3.95 2.81 -20.66
N ALA A 50 -4.24 1.87 -21.55
CA ALA A 50 -3.88 0.45 -21.39
C ALA A 50 -2.39 0.26 -21.00
N ALA A 51 -1.48 0.92 -21.71
CA ALA A 51 -0.04 0.85 -21.45
C ALA A 51 0.35 1.32 -20.04
N ALA A 52 -0.35 2.32 -19.49
CA ALA A 52 -0.10 2.81 -18.14
C ALA A 52 -0.60 1.81 -17.08
N LEU A 53 -1.72 1.14 -17.33
CA LEU A 53 -2.24 0.07 -16.46
C LEU A 53 -1.34 -1.17 -16.47
N ASP A 54 -0.82 -1.55 -17.64
CA ASP A 54 0.14 -2.65 -17.77
C ASP A 54 1.46 -2.32 -17.05
N THR A 55 1.92 -1.08 -17.18
CA THR A 55 3.10 -0.57 -16.46
C THR A 55 2.88 -0.56 -14.96
N LEU A 56 1.68 -0.17 -14.49
CA LEU A 56 1.31 -0.25 -13.07
C LEU A 56 1.45 -1.68 -12.56
N LEU A 57 0.88 -2.67 -13.25
CA LEU A 57 0.95 -4.08 -12.84
C LEU A 57 2.39 -4.61 -12.76
N LEU A 58 3.24 -4.24 -13.72
CA LEU A 58 4.65 -4.60 -13.72
C LEU A 58 5.37 -3.99 -12.50
N ARG A 59 5.21 -2.67 -12.29
CA ARG A 59 5.90 -1.92 -11.24
C ARG A 59 5.40 -2.28 -9.84
N LEU A 60 4.11 -2.64 -9.69
CA LEU A 60 3.57 -3.18 -8.44
C LEU A 60 4.35 -4.40 -7.94
N ARG A 61 4.84 -5.24 -8.87
CA ARG A 61 5.61 -6.44 -8.54
C ARG A 61 7.11 -6.15 -8.39
N SER A 62 7.70 -5.35 -9.27
CA SER A 62 9.16 -5.12 -9.28
C SER A 62 9.64 -4.09 -8.27
N GLU A 63 8.78 -3.15 -7.87
CA GLU A 63 9.12 -2.03 -6.98
C GLU A 63 8.36 -2.08 -5.64
N ALA A 64 7.83 -3.25 -5.29
CA ALA A 64 7.09 -3.43 -4.04
C ALA A 64 7.92 -2.95 -2.83
N PRO A 65 7.28 -2.35 -1.80
CA PRO A 65 7.98 -1.94 -0.59
C PRO A 65 8.79 -3.09 0.02
N PRO A 66 9.96 -2.84 0.66
CA PRO A 66 10.86 -3.90 1.10
C PRO A 66 10.25 -4.93 2.07
N LEU A 67 9.26 -4.49 2.87
CA LEU A 67 8.54 -5.35 3.81
C LEU A 67 7.32 -6.04 3.20
N ALA A 68 6.93 -5.65 1.99
CA ALA A 68 5.80 -6.25 1.31
C ALA A 68 6.19 -7.62 0.75
N ARG A 69 5.34 -8.62 0.98
CA ARG A 69 5.43 -9.93 0.32
C ARG A 69 4.15 -10.16 -0.46
N ILE A 70 4.24 -9.97 -1.76
CA ILE A 70 3.12 -10.19 -2.68
C ILE A 70 3.03 -11.69 -3.00
N GLU A 71 1.89 -12.28 -2.72
CA GLU A 71 1.58 -13.67 -3.10
C GLU A 71 0.90 -13.72 -4.47
N SER A 72 -0.10 -12.85 -4.68
CA SER A 72 -0.81 -12.77 -5.95
C SER A 72 -1.17 -11.34 -6.32
N ILE A 73 -1.23 -11.09 -7.63
CA ILE A 73 -1.82 -9.89 -8.22
C ILE A 73 -2.81 -10.39 -9.27
N ALA A 74 -4.07 -10.04 -9.10
CA ALA A 74 -5.12 -10.32 -10.07
C ALA A 74 -5.69 -9.00 -10.60
N ALA A 75 -5.84 -8.88 -11.90
CA ALA A 75 -6.41 -7.70 -12.54
C ALA A 75 -7.59 -8.11 -13.41
N LEU A 76 -8.72 -7.44 -13.23
CA LEU A 76 -9.95 -7.65 -14.00
C LEU A 76 -10.34 -6.34 -14.67
N ASP A 77 -10.98 -6.42 -15.83
CA ASP A 77 -11.62 -5.26 -16.44
C ASP A 77 -12.75 -4.74 -15.54
N ALA A 78 -12.89 -3.43 -15.48
CA ALA A 78 -13.90 -2.75 -14.68
C ALA A 78 -14.60 -1.64 -15.49
N PRO A 79 -15.80 -1.22 -15.07
CA PRO A 79 -16.41 -0.01 -15.62
C PRO A 79 -15.57 1.23 -15.31
N ILE A 80 -15.57 2.19 -16.24
CA ILE A 80 -14.98 3.51 -16.02
C ILE A 80 -15.97 4.32 -15.19
N HIS A 81 -15.50 4.82 -14.05
CA HIS A 81 -16.24 5.68 -13.13
C HIS A 81 -15.87 7.16 -13.29
N GLY A 82 -14.83 7.49 -14.06
CA GLY A 82 -14.49 8.86 -14.42
C GLY A 82 -13.80 9.61 -13.29
N HIS A 83 -12.91 8.94 -12.55
CA HIS A 83 -12.18 9.56 -11.46
C HIS A 83 -11.26 10.68 -12.00
N SER A 84 -11.25 11.84 -11.33
CA SER A 84 -10.42 12.99 -11.70
C SER A 84 -9.00 12.94 -11.11
N SER A 85 -8.79 12.12 -10.09
CA SER A 85 -7.50 11.95 -9.40
C SER A 85 -7.37 10.53 -8.85
N PHE A 86 -6.17 10.21 -8.36
CA PHE A 86 -5.93 8.96 -7.64
C PHE A 86 -5.85 9.23 -6.13
N ILE A 87 -6.67 8.53 -5.34
CA ILE A 87 -6.78 8.75 -3.89
C ILE A 87 -6.47 7.50 -3.07
N ILE A 88 -6.06 7.69 -1.81
CA ILE A 88 -6.06 6.62 -0.81
C ILE A 88 -7.45 6.63 -0.16
N ALA A 89 -8.27 5.64 -0.47
CA ALA A 89 -9.63 5.53 0.06
C ALA A 89 -9.63 4.84 1.44
N GLU A 90 -10.73 5.04 2.18
CA GLU A 90 -10.94 4.37 3.47
C GLU A 90 -10.91 2.85 3.34
N SER A 91 -10.36 2.21 4.38
CA SER A 91 -10.31 0.76 4.48
C SER A 91 -11.71 0.17 4.49
N ALA A 92 -11.93 -0.90 3.73
CA ALA A 92 -13.22 -1.57 3.67
C ALA A 92 -13.23 -2.82 4.54
N SER A 93 -14.09 -2.82 5.56
CA SER A 93 -14.34 -3.99 6.41
C SER A 93 -15.78 -4.45 6.17
N PRO A 94 -16.04 -5.51 5.39
CA PRO A 94 -17.35 -6.14 5.47
C PRO A 94 -17.52 -6.70 6.89
N CYS A 95 -18.46 -6.15 7.65
CA CYS A 95 -18.75 -6.58 9.02
C CYS A 95 -18.92 -8.10 9.10
N GLY A 96 -18.15 -8.75 9.98
CA GLY A 96 -18.35 -10.15 10.35
C GLY A 96 -17.63 -11.21 9.51
N LEU A 97 -16.84 -10.84 8.50
CA LEU A 97 -15.99 -11.80 7.78
C LEU A 97 -14.56 -11.80 8.34
N PRO A 98 -13.94 -12.98 8.55
CA PRO A 98 -12.55 -13.06 8.98
C PRO A 98 -11.63 -12.51 7.89
N ALA A 99 -10.65 -11.70 8.29
CA ALA A 99 -9.61 -11.25 7.38
C ALA A 99 -8.79 -12.45 6.89
N ARG A 100 -8.57 -12.51 5.56
CA ARG A 100 -7.76 -13.52 4.88
C ARG A 100 -6.37 -13.01 4.52
N THR A 101 -6.11 -11.72 4.74
CA THR A 101 -4.79 -11.09 4.64
C THR A 101 -3.99 -11.26 5.94
N SER A 102 -2.68 -11.07 5.84
CA SER A 102 -1.74 -11.19 6.97
C SER A 102 -1.01 -9.87 7.24
N ILE A 103 -0.72 -9.61 8.51
CA ILE A 103 0.20 -8.54 8.92
C ILE A 103 1.64 -9.09 9.00
N GLY A 104 2.60 -8.28 8.59
CA GLY A 104 4.02 -8.64 8.67
C GLY A 104 4.54 -8.69 10.11
N PRO A 105 5.71 -9.32 10.33
CA PRO A 105 6.36 -9.32 11.64
C PRO A 105 6.81 -7.90 12.02
N ASP A 106 7.19 -7.74 13.29
CA ASP A 106 7.89 -6.54 13.75
C ASP A 106 9.29 -6.47 13.12
N VAL A 107 9.76 -5.27 12.82
CA VAL A 107 11.04 -5.05 12.14
C VAL A 107 11.89 -4.05 12.91
N ALA A 108 13.19 -4.34 13.02
CA ALA A 108 14.16 -3.43 13.63
C ALA A 108 14.21 -2.08 12.91
N THR A 109 14.60 -1.02 13.63
CA THR A 109 14.72 0.34 13.09
C THR A 109 15.61 0.37 11.84
N CYS A 110 15.12 0.99 10.75
CA CYS A 110 15.86 1.08 9.50
C CYS A 110 16.96 2.16 9.55
N PRO A 111 17.93 2.14 8.61
CA PRO A 111 18.99 3.15 8.54
C PRO A 111 18.48 4.59 8.47
N ASP A 112 17.42 4.85 7.70
CA ASP A 112 16.86 6.20 7.57
C ASP A 112 16.33 6.74 8.91
N CYS A 113 15.63 5.89 9.67
CA CYS A 113 15.17 6.24 11.00
C CYS A 113 16.34 6.39 11.98
N LEU A 114 17.40 5.59 11.86
CA LEU A 114 18.60 5.76 12.70
C LEU A 114 19.28 7.11 12.42
N THR A 115 19.39 7.51 11.15
CA THR A 115 19.92 8.83 10.78
C THR A 115 19.08 9.95 11.41
N GLU A 116 17.76 9.89 11.30
CA GLU A 116 16.88 10.92 11.88
C GLU A 116 16.89 10.89 13.42
N LEU A 117 17.00 9.71 14.04
CA LEU A 117 17.07 9.55 15.49
C LEU A 117 18.30 10.25 16.09
N PHE A 118 19.42 10.23 15.35
CA PHE A 118 20.71 10.77 15.80
C PHE A 118 21.05 12.14 15.23
N ASP A 119 20.18 12.77 14.43
CA ASP A 119 20.34 14.14 13.93
C ASP A 119 19.88 15.17 14.98
N PRO A 120 20.79 15.98 15.58
CA PRO A 120 20.43 16.99 16.58
C PRO A 120 19.56 18.14 16.07
N SER A 121 19.56 18.37 14.75
CA SER A 121 18.73 19.38 14.10
C SER A 121 17.34 18.86 13.71
N GLY A 122 17.18 17.53 13.73
CA GLY A 122 15.96 16.84 13.32
C GLY A 122 14.86 16.93 14.37
N ARG A 123 13.60 17.07 13.91
CA ARG A 123 12.42 17.11 14.80
C ARG A 123 12.23 15.82 15.62
N ARG A 124 12.80 14.69 15.16
CA ARG A 124 12.73 13.38 15.84
C ARG A 124 14.04 13.01 16.55
N TRP A 125 14.91 13.99 16.83
CA TRP A 125 16.12 13.77 17.60
C TRP A 125 15.82 13.05 18.93
N ARG A 126 16.46 11.91 19.15
CA ARG A 126 16.29 11.06 20.35
C ARG A 126 14.84 10.61 20.63
N HIS A 127 13.98 10.60 19.62
CA HIS A 127 12.60 10.14 19.79
C HIS A 127 12.53 8.61 19.92
N ALA A 128 12.25 8.12 21.13
CA ALA A 128 12.32 6.70 21.48
C ALA A 128 11.38 5.78 20.67
N PHE A 129 10.31 6.33 20.09
CA PHE A 129 9.33 5.57 19.29
C PHE A 129 9.44 5.86 17.79
N ILE A 130 10.62 6.27 17.32
CA ILE A 130 10.81 6.56 15.89
C ILE A 130 10.56 5.30 15.05
N THR A 131 9.68 5.44 14.07
CA THR A 131 9.35 4.39 13.11
C THR A 131 8.97 5.03 11.77
N CYS A 132 9.06 4.25 10.69
CA CYS A 132 8.55 4.62 9.37
C CYS A 132 7.77 3.44 8.77
N THR A 133 7.35 3.54 7.51
CA THR A 133 6.68 2.44 6.81
C THR A 133 7.55 1.20 6.62
N HIS A 134 8.88 1.34 6.72
CA HIS A 134 9.87 0.27 6.51
C HIS A 134 10.44 -0.33 7.81
N CYS A 135 10.02 0.13 9.00
CA CYS A 135 10.48 -0.43 10.28
C CYS A 135 9.49 -0.25 11.44
N GLY A 136 9.81 -0.84 12.58
CA GLY A 136 9.05 -0.72 13.83
C GLY A 136 8.09 -1.88 14.08
N PRO A 137 7.32 -1.82 15.18
CA PRO A 137 6.34 -2.83 15.52
C PRO A 137 5.18 -2.84 14.52
N ARG A 138 4.64 -4.03 14.26
CA ARG A 138 3.52 -4.33 13.38
C ARG A 138 2.64 -5.38 14.04
N TYR A 139 3.03 -6.65 13.97
CA TYR A 139 2.27 -7.77 14.51
C TYR A 139 1.89 -7.54 15.98
N THR A 140 2.85 -7.14 16.81
CA THR A 140 2.62 -6.99 18.26
C THR A 140 1.68 -5.85 18.64
N VAL A 141 1.43 -4.90 17.75
CA VAL A 141 0.55 -3.73 18.00
C VAL A 141 -0.75 -3.77 17.20
N THR A 142 -0.86 -4.68 16.22
CA THR A 142 -2.04 -4.79 15.35
C THR A 142 -3.16 -5.54 16.06
N ARG A 143 -4.32 -4.88 16.21
CA ARG A 143 -5.49 -5.46 16.91
C ARG A 143 -6.52 -6.11 16.00
N HIS A 144 -6.61 -5.62 14.76
CA HIS A 144 -7.57 -6.09 13.77
C HIS A 144 -7.07 -5.79 12.38
N LEU A 145 -7.69 -6.43 11.39
CA LEU A 145 -7.52 -6.15 9.98
C LEU A 145 -8.86 -5.73 9.38
N PRO A 146 -8.89 -4.85 8.38
CA PRO A 146 -7.75 -4.26 7.66
C PRO A 146 -6.91 -3.32 8.53
N TYR A 147 -5.61 -3.25 8.27
CA TYR A 147 -4.67 -2.40 9.01
C TYR A 147 -4.95 -0.92 8.73
N ASP A 148 -5.17 -0.17 9.79
CA ASP A 148 -5.19 1.30 9.84
C ASP A 148 -4.50 1.84 11.09
#